data_AF-A0A8S0FU12-F1
#
_entry.id   AF-A0A8S0FU12-F1
#
_cell.length_a   1.000
_cell.length_b   1.000
_cell.length_c   1.000
_cell.angle_alpha   90.00
_cell.angle_beta   90.00
_cell.angle_gamma   90.00
#
_symmetry.space_group_name_H-M   'P 1'
#
loop_
_entity.id
_entity.type
_entity.pdbx_description
1 polymer ?
#
loop_
_entity_poly.entity_id
_entity_poly.type
_entity_poly.pdbx_seq_one_letter_code
_entity_poly.pdbx_strand_id
1 'polypeptide(L)'
;MNGLSTRFAFKILSRVFNFDHVEVAANPVHLFYVLEQQIEREQFPQEQAERYLEFLKGYLIPKYAEFIGKEIQTAYLESYSEYGQNIFDRYVTYADFWIQDQEYRDPDTGQLFDRESLNAELEKIEKPAGISNPKDFRN
;
A
#
# COMPACT_ATOMS: atom_id res chain seq x y z
N MET A 1 6.48 -2.05 43.20
CA MET A 1 6.60 -2.31 41.75
C MET A 1 7.01 -1.00 41.10
N ASN A 2 8.14 -0.97 40.39
CA ASN A 2 8.58 0.23 39.67
C ASN A 2 8.03 0.17 38.24
N GLY A 3 7.40 1.24 37.77
CA GLY A 3 6.81 1.34 36.43
C GLY A 3 5.38 1.86 36.42
N LEU A 4 4.80 2.00 35.23
CA LEU A 4 3.42 2.41 35.04
C LEU A 4 2.45 1.35 35.58
N SER A 5 1.39 1.79 36.24
CA SER A 5 0.39 0.87 36.80
C SER A 5 -0.42 0.17 35.70
N THR A 6 -0.90 -1.04 35.97
CA THR A 6 -1.84 -1.74 35.07
C THR A 6 -3.10 -0.90 34.81
N ARG A 7 -3.55 -0.13 35.82
CA ARG A 7 -4.66 0.83 35.69
C ARG A 7 -4.35 1.92 34.67
N PHE A 8 -3.12 2.45 34.66
CA PHE A 8 -2.67 3.41 33.66
C PHE A 8 -2.76 2.80 32.27
N ALA A 9 -2.16 1.63 32.07
CA ALA A 9 -2.17 0.95 30.77
C ALA A 9 -3.60 0.68 30.26
N PHE A 10 -4.49 0.18 31.13
CA PHE A 10 -5.89 -0.06 30.77
C PHE A 10 -6.63 1.22 30.37
N LYS A 11 -6.38 2.33 31.08
CA LYS A 11 -6.97 3.64 30.76
C LYS A 11 -6.48 4.18 29.42
N ILE A 12 -5.21 3.99 29.08
CA ILE A 12 -4.67 4.34 27.77
C ILE A 12 -5.38 3.52 26.69
N LEU A 13 -5.35 2.20 26.79
CA LEU A 13 -5.94 1.31 25.79
C LEU A 13 -7.44 1.60 25.61
N SER A 14 -8.18 1.74 26.69
CA SER A 14 -9.61 2.09 26.64
C SER A 14 -9.84 3.40 25.88
N ARG A 15 -9.04 4.44 26.09
CA ARG A 15 -9.17 5.70 25.34
C ARG A 15 -8.80 5.56 23.87
N VAL A 16 -7.82 4.73 23.54
CA VAL A 16 -7.41 4.49 22.15
C VAL A 16 -8.50 3.77 21.38
N PHE A 17 -9.06 2.70 21.95
CA PHE A 17 -10.16 1.96 21.33
C PHE A 17 -11.43 2.80 21.16
N ASN A 18 -11.66 3.77 22.04
CA ASN A 18 -12.81 4.66 21.99
C ASN A 18 -12.45 6.06 21.47
N PHE A 19 -11.34 6.18 20.72
CA PHE A 19 -10.87 7.47 20.22
C PHE A 19 -11.76 8.01 19.10
N ASP A 20 -12.18 7.14 18.18
CA ASP A 20 -13.12 7.45 17.11
C ASP A 20 -14.54 7.03 17.53
N HIS A 21 -15.53 7.83 17.14
CA HIS A 21 -16.95 7.56 17.42
C HIS A 21 -17.59 6.61 16.41
N VAL A 22 -16.95 6.40 15.26
CA VAL A 22 -17.43 5.59 14.13
C VAL A 22 -16.80 4.20 14.18
N GLU A 23 -15.50 4.11 14.42
CA GLU A 23 -14.76 2.85 14.39
C GLU A 23 -14.07 2.54 15.73
N VAL A 24 -14.40 1.38 16.32
CA VAL A 24 -13.75 0.87 17.52
C VAL A 24 -12.51 0.07 17.12
N ALA A 25 -11.34 0.72 17.15
CA ALA A 25 -10.08 0.10 16.73
C ALA A 25 -8.89 0.52 17.59
N ALA A 26 -7.91 -0.38 17.73
CA ALA A 26 -6.62 -0.10 18.34
C ALA A 26 -5.67 0.60 17.36
N ASN A 27 -6.04 1.80 16.90
CA ASN A 27 -5.23 2.52 15.93
C ASN A 27 -3.89 2.98 16.56
N PRO A 28 -2.72 2.57 16.02
CA PRO A 28 -1.42 2.94 16.57
C PRO A 28 -1.14 4.45 16.58
N VAL A 29 -1.69 5.20 15.62
CA VAL A 29 -1.55 6.67 15.58
C VAL A 29 -2.30 7.28 16.76
N HIS A 30 -3.52 6.81 17.03
CA HIS A 30 -4.29 7.24 18.21
C HIS A 30 -3.58 6.84 19.50
N LEU A 31 -2.97 5.65 19.55
CA LEU A 31 -2.17 5.21 20.70
C LEU A 31 -1.01 6.17 21.01
N PHE A 32 -0.24 6.55 20.00
CA PHE A 32 0.87 7.49 20.20
C PHE A 32 0.38 8.86 20.70
N TYR A 33 -0.68 9.39 20.10
CA TYR A 33 -1.27 10.65 20.52
C TYR A 33 -1.80 10.61 21.96
N VAL A 34 -2.56 9.56 22.31
CA VAL A 34 -3.14 9.40 23.66
C VAL A 34 -2.04 9.21 24.72
N LEU A 35 -0.97 8.48 24.40
CA LEU A 35 0.18 8.31 25.28
C LEU A 35 0.90 9.64 25.53
N GLU A 36 1.20 10.40 24.47
CA GLU A 36 1.83 11.71 24.58
C GLU A 36 1.02 12.65 25.47
N GLN A 37 -0.28 12.78 25.19
CA GLN A 37 -1.20 13.60 25.98
C GLN A 37 -1.30 13.15 27.44
N GLN A 38 -1.28 11.85 27.70
CA GLN A 38 -1.36 11.36 29.07
C GLN A 38 -0.05 11.58 29.82
N ILE A 39 1.12 11.43 29.18
CA ILE A 39 2.43 11.68 29.80
C ILE A 39 2.54 13.15 30.23
N GLU A 40 2.11 14.08 29.38
CA GLU A 40 2.10 15.52 29.69
C GLU A 40 1.15 15.85 30.87
N ARG A 41 0.04 15.12 31.01
CA ARG A 41 -0.98 15.36 32.05
C ARG A 41 -0.66 14.71 33.39
N GLU A 42 0.02 13.57 33.41
CA GLU A 42 0.21 12.77 34.63
C GLU A 42 1.20 13.40 35.64
N GLN A 43 1.78 14.57 35.31
CA GLN A 43 2.73 15.31 36.15
C GLN A 43 3.88 14.43 36.68
N PHE A 44 4.45 13.60 35.81
CA PHE A 44 5.63 12.81 36.15
C PHE A 44 6.81 13.74 36.54
N PRO A 45 7.79 13.23 37.31
CA PRO A 45 9.08 13.89 37.42
C PRO A 45 9.66 14.13 36.03
N GLN A 46 10.26 15.31 35.82
CA GLN A 46 10.69 15.79 34.50
C GLN A 46 11.53 14.75 33.73
N GLU A 47 12.54 14.18 34.38
CA GLU A 47 13.40 13.15 33.79
C GLU A 47 12.63 11.92 33.30
N GLN A 48 11.58 11.51 34.03
CA GLN A 48 10.75 10.37 33.63
C GLN A 48 9.85 10.73 32.44
N ALA A 49 9.24 11.92 32.45
CA ALA A 49 8.43 12.39 31.34
C ALA A 49 9.26 12.50 30.05
N GLU A 50 10.44 13.12 30.14
CA GLU A 50 11.38 13.28 29.02
C GLU A 50 11.80 11.91 28.47
N ARG A 51 12.18 10.97 29.34
CA ARG A 51 12.54 9.61 28.91
C ARG A 51 11.39 8.89 28.19
N TYR A 52 10.15 9.04 28.65
CA TYR A 52 8.99 8.43 27.98
C TYR A 52 8.70 9.08 26.63
N LEU A 53 8.77 10.41 26.55
CA LEU A 53 8.55 11.13 25.29
C LEU A 53 9.67 10.86 24.29
N GLU A 54 10.92 10.76 24.72
CA GLU A 54 12.06 10.39 23.89
C GLU A 54 11.89 8.97 23.35
N PHE A 55 11.48 8.01 24.18
CA PHE A 55 11.20 6.66 23.70
C PHE A 55 10.04 6.63 22.70
N LEU A 56 8.98 7.39 22.95
CA LEU A 56 7.82 7.46 22.06
C LEU A 56 8.18 8.09 20.70
N LYS A 57 8.74 9.31 20.72
CA LYS A 57 9.00 10.11 19.52
C LYS A 57 10.30 9.75 18.82
N GLY A 58 11.32 9.37 19.56
CA GLY A 58 12.65 9.04 19.04
C GLY A 58 12.79 7.59 18.61
N TYR A 59 11.96 6.67 19.13
CA TYR A 59 12.09 5.24 18.84
C TYR A 59 10.82 4.59 18.27
N LEU A 60 9.68 4.67 18.97
CA LEU A 60 8.48 3.95 18.56
C LEU A 60 7.85 4.53 17.28
N ILE A 61 7.63 5.84 17.22
CA ILE A 61 6.98 6.50 16.07
C ILE A 61 7.79 6.30 14.78
N PRO A 62 9.11 6.54 14.73
CA PRO A 62 9.89 6.32 13.51
C PRO A 62 9.86 4.87 13.03
N LYS A 63 9.95 3.90 13.96
CA LYS A 63 9.86 2.48 13.61
C LYS A 63 8.50 2.10 13.05
N TYR A 64 7.43 2.63 13.64
CA TYR A 64 6.09 2.38 13.11
C TYR A 64 5.89 3.02 11.74
N ALA A 65 6.39 4.25 11.53
CA ALA A 65 6.32 4.93 10.24
C ALA A 65 7.06 4.14 9.13
N GLU A 66 8.25 3.61 9.43
CA GLU A 66 8.99 2.75 8.51
C GLU A 66 8.21 1.45 8.21
N PHE A 67 7.70 0.79 9.26
CA PHE A 67 6.93 -0.44 9.14
C PHE A 67 5.68 -0.23 8.28
N ILE A 68 4.82 0.73 8.63
CA ILE A 68 3.56 0.95 7.92
C ILE A 68 3.81 1.45 6.48
N GLY A 69 4.88 2.23 6.26
CA GLY A 69 5.28 2.64 4.91
C GLY A 69 5.62 1.44 4.04
N LYS A 70 6.36 0.47 4.57
CA LYS A 70 6.66 -0.80 3.88
C LYS A 70 5.40 -1.60 3.59
N GLU A 71 4.52 -1.78 4.58
CA GLU A 71 3.27 -2.54 4.39
C GLU A 71 2.37 -1.90 3.32
N ILE A 72 2.21 -0.58 3.33
CA ILE A 72 1.43 0.14 2.32
C ILE A 72 2.05 -0.03 0.94
N GLN A 73 3.38 0.09 0.83
CA GLN A 73 4.08 -0.09 -0.44
C GLN A 73 3.94 -1.52 -0.97
N THR A 74 4.09 -2.52 -0.10
CA THR A 74 3.90 -3.93 -0.44
C THR A 74 2.48 -4.19 -0.91
N ALA A 75 1.47 -3.78 -0.14
CA ALA A 75 0.06 -3.97 -0.50
C ALA A 75 -0.29 -3.28 -1.83
N TYR A 76 0.26 -2.08 -2.06
CA TYR A 76 0.15 -1.40 -3.34
C TYR A 76 0.76 -2.29 -4.43
N LEU A 77 2.04 -2.66 -4.37
CA LEU A 77 2.69 -3.48 -5.39
C LEU A 77 2.02 -4.85 -5.61
N GLU A 78 1.55 -5.50 -4.54
CA GLU A 78 0.80 -6.76 -4.63
C GLU A 78 -0.52 -6.58 -5.39
N SER A 79 -1.24 -5.49 -5.15
CA SER A 79 -2.44 -5.15 -5.94
C SER A 79 -2.10 -4.89 -7.43
N TYR A 80 -0.87 -4.44 -7.73
CA TYR A 80 -0.39 -4.28 -9.10
C TYR A 80 0.15 -5.56 -9.72
N SER A 81 0.41 -6.63 -8.96
CA SER A 81 0.96 -7.88 -9.49
C SER A 81 -0.03 -8.58 -10.42
N GLU A 82 -1.30 -8.68 -10.00
CA GLU A 82 -2.38 -9.22 -10.82
C GLU A 82 -2.66 -8.32 -12.04
N TYR A 83 -2.70 -7.01 -11.83
CA TYR A 83 -2.86 -6.04 -12.93
C TYR A 83 -1.73 -6.14 -13.97
N GLY A 84 -0.48 -6.23 -13.51
CA GLY A 84 0.70 -6.35 -14.35
C GLY A 84 0.73 -7.67 -15.12
N GLN A 85 0.40 -8.78 -14.46
CA GLN A 85 0.31 -10.09 -15.11
C GLN A 85 -0.79 -10.10 -16.18
N ASN A 86 -1.97 -9.55 -15.89
CA ASN A 86 -3.06 -9.45 -16.86
C ASN A 86 -2.68 -8.61 -18.09
N ILE A 87 -1.94 -7.50 -17.89
CA ILE A 87 -1.41 -6.71 -19.02
C ILE A 87 -0.43 -7.54 -19.85
N PHE A 88 0.47 -8.27 -19.19
CA PHE A 88 1.46 -9.10 -19.87
C PHE A 88 0.83 -10.22 -20.68
N ASP A 89 -0.10 -10.98 -20.08
CA ASP A 89 -0.79 -12.10 -20.74
C ASP A 89 -1.61 -11.61 -21.94
N ARG A 90 -2.26 -10.45 -21.80
CA ARG A 90 -2.98 -9.80 -22.91
C ARG A 90 -2.03 -9.35 -24.02
N TYR A 91 -0.89 -8.76 -23.66
CA TYR A 91 0.13 -8.35 -24.63
C TYR A 91 0.65 -9.54 -25.44
N VAL A 92 1.01 -10.64 -24.78
CA VAL A 92 1.50 -11.87 -25.44
C VAL A 92 0.44 -12.42 -26.40
N THR A 93 -0.81 -12.49 -25.94
CA THR A 93 -1.92 -12.96 -26.76
C THR A 93 -2.11 -12.07 -27.99
N TYR A 94 -2.21 -10.75 -27.80
CA TYR A 94 -2.43 -9.81 -28.91
C TYR A 94 -1.26 -9.81 -29.89
N ALA A 95 -0.03 -9.94 -29.40
CA ALA A 95 1.15 -10.03 -30.23
C ALA A 95 1.14 -11.31 -31.09
N ASP A 96 0.76 -12.47 -30.52
CA ASP A 96 0.66 -13.73 -31.26
C ASP A 96 -0.37 -13.66 -32.39
N PHE A 97 -1.59 -13.21 -32.10
CA PHE A 97 -2.63 -13.01 -33.12
C PHE A 97 -2.20 -11.99 -34.19
N TRP A 98 -1.52 -10.91 -33.79
CA TRP A 98 -1.00 -9.92 -34.73
C TRP A 98 0.11 -10.48 -35.64
N ILE A 99 1.01 -11.31 -35.11
CA ILE A 99 2.08 -11.97 -35.88
C ILE A 99 1.47 -12.96 -36.87
N GLN A 100 0.50 -13.77 -36.43
CA GLN A 100 -0.18 -14.80 -37.23
C GLN A 100 -1.17 -14.25 -38.27
N ASP A 101 -1.40 -12.93 -38.29
CA ASP A 101 -2.40 -12.27 -39.15
C ASP A 101 -3.82 -12.81 -38.94
N GLN A 102 -4.18 -13.12 -37.70
CA GLN A 102 -5.49 -13.63 -37.33
C GLN A 102 -6.29 -12.59 -36.56
N GLU A 103 -7.60 -12.59 -36.76
CA GLU A 103 -8.51 -11.80 -35.95
C GLU A 103 -8.59 -12.41 -34.54
N TYR A 104 -8.54 -11.55 -33.53
CA TYR A 104 -8.74 -11.96 -32.15
C TYR A 104 -10.17 -11.66 -31.72
N ARG A 105 -10.85 -12.65 -31.15
CA ARG A 105 -12.14 -12.44 -30.49
C ARG A 105 -11.95 -12.53 -28.99
N ASP A 106 -12.18 -11.42 -28.31
CA ASP A 106 -12.13 -11.35 -26.86
C ASP A 106 -13.23 -12.25 -26.25
N PRO A 107 -12.85 -13.23 -25.40
CA PRO A 107 -13.79 -14.21 -24.87
C PRO A 107 -14.74 -13.62 -23.81
N ASP A 108 -14.34 -12.52 -23.14
CA ASP A 108 -15.10 -11.92 -22.04
C ASP A 108 -16.11 -10.89 -22.55
N THR A 109 -15.70 -10.09 -23.55
CA THR A 109 -16.50 -9.00 -24.12
C THR A 109 -17.14 -9.36 -25.45
N GLY A 110 -16.63 -10.38 -26.13
CA GLY A 110 -17.06 -10.77 -27.49
C GLY A 110 -16.55 -9.83 -28.59
N GLN A 111 -15.74 -8.82 -28.26
CA GLN A 111 -15.21 -7.85 -29.21
C GLN A 111 -14.24 -8.52 -30.19
N LEU A 112 -14.37 -8.17 -31.47
CA LEU A 112 -13.46 -8.60 -32.53
C LEU A 112 -12.40 -7.52 -32.76
N PHE A 113 -11.15 -7.94 -32.81
CA PHE A 113 -9.99 -7.11 -33.11
C PHE A 113 -9.35 -7.59 -34.40
N ASP A 114 -9.32 -6.71 -35.40
CA ASP A 114 -8.54 -6.90 -36.61
C ASP A 114 -7.06 -6.53 -36.38
N ARG A 115 -6.22 -6.78 -37.38
CA ARG A 115 -4.77 -6.55 -37.27
C ARG A 115 -4.43 -5.09 -36.92
N GLU A 116 -5.17 -4.12 -37.45
CA GLU A 116 -4.94 -2.69 -37.16
C GLU A 116 -5.33 -2.35 -35.71
N SER A 117 -6.45 -2.86 -35.23
CA SER A 117 -6.92 -2.69 -33.85
C SER A 117 -5.96 -3.35 -32.86
N LEU A 118 -5.49 -4.57 -33.15
CA LEU A 118 -4.46 -5.24 -32.36
C LEU A 118 -3.16 -4.42 -32.30
N ASN A 119 -2.73 -3.84 -33.42
CA ASN A 119 -1.56 -2.96 -33.44
C ASN A 119 -1.74 -1.74 -32.52
N ALA A 120 -2.91 -1.12 -32.54
CA ALA A 120 -3.21 0.04 -31.71
C ALA A 120 -3.22 -0.31 -30.22
N GLU A 121 -3.74 -1.47 -29.83
CA GLU A 121 -3.70 -1.94 -28.44
C GLU A 121 -2.28 -2.27 -27.96
N LEU A 122 -1.48 -2.92 -28.81
CA LEU A 122 -0.08 -3.24 -28.50
C LEU A 122 0.76 -1.96 -28.32
N GLU A 123 0.58 -0.96 -29.19
CA GLU A 123 1.30 0.32 -29.09
C GLU A 123 1.01 1.09 -27.80
N LYS A 124 -0.19 0.95 -27.23
CA LYS A 124 -0.54 1.57 -25.92
C LYS A 124 0.30 1.00 -24.78
N ILE A 125 0.81 -0.23 -24.92
CA ILE A 125 1.64 -0.92 -23.93
C ILE A 125 3.13 -0.66 -24.21
N GLU A 126 3.54 -0.75 -25.48
CA GLU A 126 4.94 -0.65 -25.92
C GLU A 126 5.53 0.75 -25.80
N LYS A 127 4.77 1.81 -26.15
CA LYS A 127 5.26 3.20 -26.10
C LYS A 127 5.63 3.63 -24.68
N PRO A 128 4.78 3.43 -23.64
CA PRO A 128 5.17 3.72 -22.25
C PRO A 128 6.35 2.88 -21.76
N ALA A 129 6.54 1.68 -22.29
CA ALA A 129 7.68 0.81 -21.99
C ALA A 129 8.98 1.24 -22.70
N GLY A 130 8.94 2.29 -23.53
CA GLY A 130 10.12 2.80 -24.25
C GLY A 130 10.49 2.01 -25.51
N ILE A 131 9.60 1.16 -26.02
CA ILE A 131 9.82 0.39 -27.24
C ILE A 131 9.43 1.27 -28.44
N SER A 132 10.45 1.90 -29.04
CA SER A 132 10.29 2.86 -30.14
C SER A 132 9.97 2.21 -31.49
N ASN A 133 10.36 0.94 -31.69
CA ASN A 133 10.10 0.20 -32.93
C ASN A 133 9.38 -1.13 -32.65
N PRO A 134 8.04 -1.12 -32.57
CA PRO A 134 7.23 -2.29 -32.23
C PRO A 134 7.48 -3.53 -33.10
N LYS A 135 7.78 -3.33 -34.38
CA LYS A 135 7.96 -4.41 -35.35
C LYS A 135 9.22 -5.24 -35.12
N ASP A 136 10.22 -4.69 -34.43
CA ASP A 136 11.45 -5.43 -34.12
C ASP A 136 11.28 -6.34 -32.88
N PHE A 137 10.25 -6.09 -32.06
CA PHE A 137 9.98 -6.81 -30.82
C PHE A 137 8.92 -7.92 -30.95
N ARG A 138 8.12 -7.87 -32.02
CA ARG A 138 7.08 -8.85 -32.35
C ARG A 138 7.64 -9.83 -33.40
N ASN A 139 8.47 -10.79 -32.99
CA ASN A 139 8.99 -11.87 -33.85
C ASN A 139 8.40 -13.22 -33.47
#